data_AF-A0A3D1LF86-F1
#
_entry.id   AF-A0A3D1LF86-F1
#
_cell.length_a   1.000
_cell.length_b   1.000
_cell.length_c   1.000
_cell.angle_alpha   90.00
_cell.angle_beta   90.00
_cell.angle_gamma   90.00
#
_symmetry.space_group_name_H-M   'P 1'
#
loop_
_entity.id
_entity.type
_entity.pdbx_description
1 polymer ?
#
loop_
_entity_poly.entity_id
_entity_poly.type
_entity_poly.pdbx_seq_one_letter_code
_entity_poly.pdbx_strand_id
1 'polypeptide(L)'
;MYYAYPSDYDGGCQLEFGSLLSINSQSEQKTGAWAFLSYLLSSAYQQTVPYLPVSDTVLQEQFAQLLAEETVTQEDIDTFYTLVDHAQKPDYPTEPIEQIIEEEMAAYLDGAIDEKTTAERIQSRAGLYLMEQKVE
;
A
#
# COMPACT_ATOMS: atom_id res chain seq x y z
N MET A 1 12.46 6.29 -11.64
CA MET A 1 11.00 6.49 -11.68
C MET A 1 10.38 5.17 -11.25
N TYR A 2 9.66 5.14 -10.13
CA TYR A 2 8.97 3.92 -9.68
C TYR A 2 7.66 3.82 -10.45
N TYR A 3 7.55 2.86 -11.35
CA TYR A 3 6.30 2.54 -12.03
C TYR A 3 5.43 1.77 -11.03
N ALA A 4 4.55 2.50 -10.37
CA ALA A 4 3.58 1.93 -9.44
C ALA A 4 2.30 1.51 -10.17
N TYR A 5 1.26 1.14 -9.41
CA TYR A 5 -0.04 0.77 -9.98
C TYR A 5 -0.56 1.80 -10.98
N PRO A 6 -1.30 1.36 -12.02
CA PRO A 6 -2.05 2.27 -12.87
C PRO A 6 -2.86 3.23 -11.99
N SER A 7 -2.77 4.52 -12.32
CA SER A 7 -3.42 5.60 -11.58
C SER A 7 -3.73 6.72 -12.56
N ASP A 8 -4.78 7.50 -12.29
CA ASP A 8 -5.06 8.72 -13.05
C ASP A 8 -4.01 9.84 -12.74
N TYR A 9 -3.14 9.60 -11.76
CA TYR A 9 -1.98 10.43 -11.40
C TYR A 9 -0.68 9.86 -12.00
N ASP A 10 0.31 10.72 -12.26
CA ASP A 10 1.55 10.46 -13.02
C ASP A 10 2.58 9.57 -12.28
N GLY A 11 2.12 8.46 -11.70
CA GLY A 11 2.87 7.53 -10.84
C GLY A 11 2.51 7.69 -9.36
N GLY A 12 1.58 6.87 -8.86
CA GLY A 12 1.17 6.86 -7.45
C GLY A 12 1.59 5.59 -6.73
N CYS A 13 2.28 5.69 -5.60
CA CYS A 13 2.56 4.54 -4.75
C CYS A 13 1.27 4.13 -4.01
N GLN A 14 1.03 2.84 -3.81
CA GLN A 14 -0.05 2.38 -2.94
C GLN A 14 0.54 1.93 -1.60
N LEU A 15 -0.04 2.42 -0.51
CA LEU A 15 0.24 1.93 0.84
C LEU A 15 -0.85 0.96 1.25
N GLU A 16 -0.43 -0.26 1.58
CA GLU A 16 -1.29 -1.24 2.23
C GLU A 16 -1.21 -1.06 3.75
N PHE A 17 -2.37 -0.86 4.39
CA PHE A 17 -2.45 -0.83 5.85
C PHE A 17 -2.73 -2.23 6.36
N GLY A 18 -1.74 -2.88 6.98
CA GLY A 18 -1.87 -4.25 7.49
C GLY A 18 -2.92 -4.44 8.59
N SER A 19 -3.48 -3.37 9.16
CA SER A 19 -4.60 -3.44 10.10
C SER A 19 -5.39 -2.14 10.15
N LEU A 20 -6.72 -2.25 10.11
CA LEU A 20 -7.65 -1.14 10.32
C LEU A 20 -8.35 -1.31 11.67
N LEU A 21 -8.28 -0.28 12.51
CA LEU A 21 -8.92 -0.26 13.82
C LEU A 21 -10.29 0.40 13.72
N SER A 22 -11.32 -0.24 14.25
CA SER A 22 -12.71 0.25 14.19
C SER A 22 -13.47 -0.03 15.48
N ILE A 23 -14.45 0.81 15.80
CA ILE A 23 -15.35 0.62 16.95
C ILE A 23 -16.73 0.23 16.42
N ASN A 24 -17.30 -0.85 16.96
CA ASN A 24 -18.68 -1.24 16.64
C ASN A 24 -19.66 -0.11 17.04
N SER A 25 -20.44 0.38 16.08
CA SER A 25 -21.39 1.48 16.26
C SER A 25 -22.49 1.18 17.28
N GLN A 26 -22.82 -0.10 17.48
CA GLN A 26 -23.83 -0.60 18.42
C GLN A 26 -23.25 -0.97 19.79
N SER A 27 -21.93 -0.85 19.99
CA SER A 27 -21.31 -1.17 21.29
C SER A 27 -21.87 -0.28 22.41
N GLU A 28 -22.23 -0.90 23.53
CA GLU A 28 -22.58 -0.19 24.77
C GLU A 28 -21.33 0.37 25.48
N GLN A 29 -20.14 -0.12 25.14
CA GLN A 29 -18.86 0.20 25.80
C GLN A 29 -17.97 1.10 24.93
N LYS A 30 -18.53 2.15 24.32
CA LYS A 30 -17.80 3.03 23.39
C LYS A 30 -16.60 3.71 24.03
N THR A 31 -16.75 4.19 25.27
CA THR A 31 -15.66 4.84 26.00
C THR A 31 -14.47 3.89 26.23
N GLY A 32 -14.75 2.64 26.62
CA GLY A 32 -13.71 1.62 26.80
C GLY A 32 -13.04 1.25 25.48
N ALA A 33 -13.82 1.08 24.41
CA ALA A 33 -13.29 0.83 23.07
C ALA A 33 -12.37 1.98 22.59
N TRP A 34 -12.76 3.23 22.83
CA TRP A 34 -11.92 4.38 22.49
C TRP A 34 -10.64 4.43 23.34
N ALA A 35 -10.72 4.16 24.63
CA ALA A 35 -9.54 4.08 25.48
C ALA A 35 -8.56 3.01 24.98
N PHE A 36 -9.09 1.86 24.54
CA PHE A 36 -8.27 0.78 23.99
C PHE A 36 -7.62 1.15 22.65
N LEU A 37 -8.36 1.73 21.70
CA LEU A 37 -7.76 2.19 20.44
C LEU A 37 -6.71 3.28 20.68
N SER A 38 -6.95 4.19 21.62
CA SER A 38 -5.99 5.24 22.00
C SER A 38 -4.71 4.64 22.57
N TYR A 39 -4.83 3.55 23.35
CA TYR A 39 -3.68 2.81 23.85
C TYR A 39 -2.89 2.14 22.72
N LEU A 40 -3.55 1.45 21.79
CA LEU A 40 -2.89 0.83 20.62
C LEU A 40 -2.16 1.85 19.74
N LEU A 41 -2.69 3.07 19.65
CA LEU A 41 -2.08 4.16 18.89
C LEU A 41 -1.06 4.97 19.71
N SER A 42 -0.90 4.68 21.00
CA SER A 42 0.08 5.38 21.84
C SER A 42 1.51 5.04 21.44
N SER A 43 2.43 5.99 21.59
CA SER A 43 3.85 5.77 21.27
C SER A 43 4.45 4.57 22.01
N ALA A 44 4.07 4.39 23.27
CA ALA A 44 4.54 3.28 24.10
C ALA A 44 4.15 1.91 23.53
N TYR A 45 2.95 1.77 22.99
CA TYR A 45 2.54 0.52 22.33
C TYR A 45 3.20 0.39 20.95
N GLN A 46 3.22 1.47 20.16
CA GLN A 46 3.78 1.46 18.81
C GLN A 46 5.29 1.18 18.78
N GLN A 47 6.05 1.49 19.84
CA GLN A 47 7.46 1.09 19.94
C GLN A 47 7.66 -0.43 20.05
N THR A 48 6.62 -1.18 20.44
CA THR A 48 6.71 -2.64 20.68
C THR A 48 6.25 -3.48 19.49
N VAL A 49 5.66 -2.87 18.46
CA VAL A 49 5.11 -3.62 17.34
C VAL A 49 6.23 -4.11 16.40
N PRO A 50 6.13 -5.32 15.82
CA PRO A 50 7.13 -5.86 14.90
C PRO A 50 6.97 -5.36 13.45
N TYR A 51 6.11 -4.38 13.21
CA TYR A 51 5.78 -3.79 11.91
C TYR A 51 5.91 -2.28 11.97
N LEU A 52 5.83 -1.61 10.82
CA LEU A 52 5.98 -0.15 10.75
C LEU A 52 4.88 0.54 11.58
N PRO A 53 5.24 1.38 12.55
CA PRO A 53 4.29 2.16 13.33
C PRO A 53 3.64 3.23 12.44
N VAL A 54 2.40 3.58 12.78
CA VAL A 54 1.66 4.68 12.11
C VAL A 54 2.01 6.05 12.69
N SER A 55 2.66 6.09 13.86
CA SER A 55 3.19 7.30 14.46
C SER A 55 4.54 7.64 13.83
N ASP A 56 4.59 8.75 13.08
CA ASP A 56 5.83 9.25 12.46
C ASP A 56 6.95 9.47 13.49
N THR A 57 6.64 9.96 14.69
CA THR A 57 7.64 10.11 15.76
C THR A 57 8.27 8.78 16.15
N VAL A 58 7.45 7.74 16.36
CA VAL A 58 7.96 6.40 16.70
C VAL A 58 8.71 5.78 15.53
N LEU A 59 8.24 6.02 14.30
CA LEU A 59 8.89 5.55 13.09
C LEU A 59 10.29 6.14 12.95
N GLN A 60 10.45 7.44 13.14
CA GLN A 60 11.76 8.12 13.11
C GLN A 60 12.71 7.60 14.19
N GLU A 61 12.20 7.34 15.40
CA GLU A 61 12.99 6.72 16.47
C GLU A 61 13.49 5.32 16.08
N GLN A 62 12.64 4.49 15.47
CA GLN A 62 13.01 3.17 14.99
C GLN A 62 14.02 3.25 13.84
N PHE A 63 13.82 4.16 12.87
CA PHE A 63 14.79 4.37 11.80
C PHE A 63 16.13 4.86 12.31
N ALA A 64 16.17 5.75 13.30
CA ALA A 64 17.42 6.18 13.92
C ALA A 64 18.16 5.01 14.59
N GLN A 65 17.43 4.09 15.23
CA GLN A 65 18.02 2.87 15.78
C GLN A 65 18.58 1.96 14.68
N LEU A 66 17.78 1.68 13.64
CA LEU A 66 18.20 0.83 12.52
C LEU A 66 19.41 1.40 11.75
N LEU A 67 19.46 2.72 11.62
CA LEU A 67 20.58 3.45 11.03
C LEU A 67 21.84 3.33 11.89
N ALA A 68 21.71 3.43 13.22
CA ALA A 68 22.83 3.22 14.15
C ALA A 68 23.34 1.77 14.17
N GLU A 69 22.46 0.81 13.87
CA GLU A 69 22.79 -0.61 13.71
C GLU A 69 23.33 -0.95 12.31
N GLU A 70 23.45 0.04 11.41
CA GLU A 70 23.88 -0.12 10.00
C GLU A 70 23.04 -1.13 9.21
N THR A 71 21.78 -1.34 9.61
CA THR A 71 20.85 -2.27 8.94
C THR A 71 20.07 -1.60 7.79
N VAL A 72 19.99 -0.27 7.82
CA VAL A 72 19.42 0.59 6.79
C VAL A 72 20.32 1.79 6.57
N THR A 73 20.23 2.44 5.42
CA THR A 73 20.93 3.67 5.10
C THR A 73 19.99 4.88 5.17
N GLN A 74 20.57 6.09 5.18
CA GLN A 74 19.76 7.31 5.05
C GLN A 74 19.02 7.37 3.71
N GLU A 75 19.61 6.84 2.64
CA GLU A 75 18.98 6.77 1.32
C GLU A 75 17.73 5.88 1.33
N ASP A 76 17.75 4.76 2.08
CA ASP A 76 16.58 3.90 2.24
C ASP A 76 15.45 4.62 2.97
N ILE A 77 15.77 5.37 4.02
CA ILE A 77 14.80 6.16 4.80
C ILE A 77 14.19 7.27 3.92
N ASP A 78 15.02 8.01 3.19
CA ASP A 78 14.57 9.09 2.30
C ASP A 78 13.69 8.54 1.15
N THR A 79 14.05 7.36 0.62
CA THR A 79 13.25 6.64 -0.39
C THR A 79 11.89 6.24 0.19
N PHE A 80 11.86 5.68 1.40
CA PHE A 80 10.62 5.33 2.08
C PHE A 80 9.70 6.54 2.24
N TYR A 81 10.20 7.67 2.75
CA TYR A 81 9.38 8.88 2.90
C TYR A 81 8.91 9.44 1.56
N THR A 82 9.74 9.34 0.52
CA THR A 82 9.32 9.70 -0.84
C THR A 82 8.13 8.85 -1.30
N LEU A 83 8.13 7.54 -1.04
CA LEU A 83 7.01 6.66 -1.36
C LEU A 83 5.75 7.01 -0.54
N VAL A 84 5.90 7.32 0.74
CA VAL A 84 4.78 7.74 1.61
C VAL A 84 4.18 9.07 1.15
N ASP A 85 4.99 10.06 0.78
CA ASP A 85 4.52 11.37 0.32
C ASP A 85 3.77 11.30 -1.02
N HIS A 86 4.10 10.31 -1.86
CA HIS A 86 3.43 10.04 -3.13
C HIS A 86 2.38 8.92 -3.02
N ALA A 87 2.08 8.47 -1.80
CA ALA A 87 1.08 7.45 -1.58
C ALA A 87 -0.32 7.99 -1.86
N GLN A 88 -1.11 7.24 -2.62
CA GLN A 88 -2.47 7.64 -2.98
C GLN A 88 -3.47 6.53 -2.70
N LYS A 89 -4.69 6.94 -2.35
CA LYS A 89 -5.83 6.03 -2.32
C LYS A 89 -6.11 5.57 -3.75
N PRO A 90 -6.35 4.28 -4.00
CA PRO A 90 -6.70 3.80 -5.33
C PRO A 90 -7.96 4.50 -5.86
N ASP A 91 -7.93 4.90 -7.13
CA ASP A 91 -9.05 5.51 -7.84
C ASP A 91 -10.13 4.48 -8.21
N TYR A 92 -9.78 3.19 -8.19
CA TYR A 92 -10.63 2.05 -8.56
C TYR A 92 -10.19 0.78 -7.82
N PRO A 93 -11.06 -0.26 -7.76
CA PRO A 93 -10.69 -1.56 -7.21
C PRO A 93 -9.45 -2.12 -7.94
N THR A 94 -8.39 -2.40 -7.19
CA THR A 94 -7.12 -2.85 -7.76
C THR A 94 -7.06 -4.36 -7.92
N GLU A 95 -7.67 -5.14 -7.02
CA GLU A 95 -7.67 -6.61 -7.08
C GLU A 95 -8.07 -7.17 -8.46
N PRO A 96 -9.12 -6.66 -9.15
CA PRO A 96 -9.50 -7.18 -10.45
C PRO A 96 -8.50 -6.80 -11.56
N ILE A 97 -7.84 -5.65 -11.43
CA ILE A 97 -6.78 -5.21 -12.35
C ILE A 97 -5.51 -6.02 -12.11
N GLU A 98 -5.15 -6.28 -10.85
CA GLU A 98 -4.05 -7.16 -10.44
C GLU A 98 -4.24 -8.56 -11.03
N GLN A 99 -5.43 -9.13 -10.90
CA GLN A 99 -5.74 -10.43 -11.48
C GLN A 99 -5.56 -10.45 -13.01
N ILE A 100 -5.99 -9.40 -13.72
CA ILE A 100 -5.78 -9.29 -15.17
C ILE A 100 -4.28 -9.25 -15.51
N ILE A 101 -3.48 -8.49 -14.73
CA ILE A 101 -2.04 -8.41 -14.92
C ILE A 101 -1.39 -9.78 -14.72
N GLU A 102 -1.70 -10.46 -13.62
CA GLU A 102 -1.17 -11.78 -13.28
C GLU A 102 -1.50 -12.82 -14.35
N GLU A 103 -2.76 -12.86 -14.79
CA GLU A 103 -3.23 -13.81 -15.80
C GLU A 103 -2.53 -13.62 -17.15
N GLU A 104 -2.38 -12.37 -17.62
CA GLU A 104 -1.72 -12.10 -18.90
C GLU A 104 -0.19 -12.25 -18.80
N MET A 105 0.39 -11.97 -17.63
CA MET A 105 1.82 -12.19 -17.39
C MET A 105 2.21 -13.67 -17.41
N ALA A 106 1.32 -14.60 -17.06
CA ALA A 106 1.64 -16.02 -16.99
C ALA A 106 2.25 -16.54 -18.32
N ALA A 107 1.65 -16.19 -19.46
CA ALA A 107 2.13 -16.61 -20.77
C ALA A 107 3.46 -15.94 -21.17
N TYR A 108 3.73 -14.73 -20.67
CA TYR A 108 5.01 -14.06 -20.84
C TYR A 108 6.13 -14.73 -20.04
N LEU A 109 5.84 -15.05 -18.78
CA LEU A 109 6.77 -15.72 -17.87
C LEU A 109 7.12 -17.14 -18.36
N ASP A 110 6.19 -17.82 -19.02
CA ASP A 110 6.41 -19.09 -19.72
C ASP A 110 7.16 -18.94 -21.06
N GLY A 111 7.45 -17.71 -21.48
CA GLY A 111 8.15 -17.39 -22.75
C GLY A 111 7.29 -17.62 -24.00
N ALA A 112 5.98 -17.80 -23.85
CA ALA A 112 5.06 -18.10 -24.95
C ALA A 112 4.66 -16.85 -25.76
N ILE A 113 4.71 -15.66 -25.15
CA ILE A 113 4.44 -14.37 -25.78
C ILE A 113 5.52 -13.35 -25.39
N ASP A 114 5.70 -12.32 -26.23
CA ASP A 114 6.64 -11.23 -25.95
C ASP A 114 6.04 -10.15 -25.03
N GLU A 115 6.91 -9.28 -24.51
CA GLU A 115 6.57 -8.15 -23.64
C GLU A 115 5.47 -7.28 -24.25
N LYS A 116 5.60 -6.95 -25.53
CA LYS A 116 4.68 -6.04 -26.22
C LYS A 116 3.28 -6.63 -26.30
N THR A 117 3.18 -7.90 -26.70
CA THR A 117 1.92 -8.63 -26.81
C THR A 117 1.25 -8.73 -25.43
N THR A 118 2.04 -8.95 -24.38
CA THR A 118 1.55 -9.02 -22.99
C THR A 118 0.99 -7.68 -22.54
N ALA A 119 1.74 -6.59 -22.77
CA ALA A 119 1.30 -5.24 -22.44
C ALA A 119 0.00 -4.85 -23.17
N GLU A 120 -0.11 -5.18 -24.47
CA GLU A 120 -1.33 -4.91 -25.25
C GLU A 120 -2.55 -5.66 -24.68
N ARG A 121 -2.39 -6.91 -24.26
CA ARG A 121 -3.48 -7.69 -23.65
C ARG A 121 -3.90 -7.16 -22.29
N ILE A 122 -2.94 -6.84 -21.43
CA ILE A 122 -3.21 -6.21 -20.13
C ILE A 122 -3.97 -4.91 -20.33
N GLN A 123 -3.47 -4.02 -21.19
CA GLN A 123 -4.10 -2.73 -21.49
C GLN A 123 -5.53 -2.90 -22.02
N SER A 124 -5.75 -3.85 -22.94
CA SER A 124 -7.09 -4.09 -23.49
C SER A 124 -8.06 -4.61 -22.43
N ARG A 125 -7.66 -5.57 -21.60
CA ARG A 125 -8.55 -6.17 -20.60
C ARG A 125 -8.82 -5.22 -19.42
N ALA A 126 -7.78 -4.59 -18.90
CA ALA A 126 -7.90 -3.59 -17.83
C ALA A 126 -8.72 -2.38 -18.29
N GLY A 127 -8.49 -1.90 -19.51
CA GLY A 127 -9.24 -0.79 -20.10
C GLY A 127 -10.74 -1.08 -20.23
N LEU A 128 -11.11 -2.28 -20.70
CA LEU A 128 -12.52 -2.70 -20.76
C LEU A 128 -13.17 -2.73 -19.37
N TYR A 129 -12.49 -3.32 -18.39
CA TYR A 129 -12.98 -3.38 -17.01
C TYR A 129 -13.23 -1.98 -16.41
N LEU A 130 -12.27 -1.06 -16.59
CA LEU A 130 -12.40 0.32 -16.10
C LEU A 130 -13.51 1.10 -16.80
N MET A 131 -13.77 0.82 -18.09
CA MET A 131 -14.91 1.42 -18.80
C MET A 131 -16.24 0.94 -18.23
N GLU A 132 -16.36 -0.35 -17.87
CA GLU A 132 -17.58 -0.91 -17.28
C GLU A 132 -17.86 -0.35 -15.87
N GLN A 133 -16.81 -0.14 -15.07
CA GLN A 133 -16.91 0.48 -13.73
C GLN A 133 -17.41 1.93 -13.74
N LYS A 134 -17.13 2.70 -14.79
CA LYS A 134 -17.52 4.13 -14.89
C LYS A 134 -18.98 4.36 -15.29
N VAL A 135 -19.75 3.30 -15.59
CA VAL A 135 -21.14 3.38 -16.08
C VAL A 135 -22.18 3.30 -14.95
N GLU A 136 -21.77 3.05 -13.70
CA GLU A 136 -22.61 3.15 -12.50
C GLU A 136 -22.41 4.48 -11.75
#